data_AF-W5WEG8-F1
#
_entry.id   AF-W5WEG8-F1
#
_cell.length_a   1.000
_cell.length_b   1.000
_cell.length_c   1.000
_cell.angle_alpha   90.00
_cell.angle_beta   90.00
_cell.angle_gamma   90.00
#
_symmetry.space_group_name_H-M   'P 1'
#
loop_
_entity.id
_entity.type
_entity.pdbx_description
1 polymer ?
#
loop_
_entity_poly.entity_id
_entity_poly.type
_entity_poly.pdbx_seq_one_letter_code
_entity_poly.pdbx_strand_id
1 'polypeptide(L)'
;MTPTETRHGVFTPILRGLRAEALDCIQANLAVLADQQGGSGTHLALGSALRFPVDSTMDTRLSEAAEQVGAEVVQRWDDADVRDLAEQHPVLYVVADAYELPWVPYAGQQHMEHSFLLLGPSTVADAYHNDTQWGAVRPGVWKIGDTPLPRATAFTLEVRPTKLDPAAVVAANAAAMTGAVPAIEAYVQGCNEDLPQLVLDVWVIGRSRLLHAAWLASVGLPAEAAERQAQDWLSFAAQTYVAMRRAQRGGPLTAPIDTELHRLLHGDVALAQDLFVRSTVNEALCSVLRLDAVPADGTLRDLPGYNSFKLVDVINRVEDRLGMQVDPRALTAQNLRDPASLCRLFVAGEA
;
A
#
# COMPACT_ATOMS: atom_id res chain seq x y z
N MET A 1 23.51 27.82 2.53
CA MET A 1 24.00 27.30 1.23
C MET A 1 22.85 26.54 0.59
N THR A 2 22.78 26.41 -0.74
CA THR A 2 21.73 25.58 -1.35
C THR A 2 22.09 24.10 -1.16
N PRO A 3 21.16 23.22 -0.74
CA PRO A 3 21.41 21.78 -0.69
C PRO A 3 21.95 21.29 -2.04
N THR A 4 22.98 20.45 -2.01
CA THR A 4 23.59 19.89 -3.22
C THR A 4 23.40 18.38 -3.21
N GLU A 5 22.79 17.85 -4.28
CA GLU A 5 22.62 16.40 -4.44
C GLU A 5 23.99 15.70 -4.44
N THR A 6 24.06 14.54 -3.79
CA THR A 6 25.29 13.76 -3.61
C THR A 6 25.00 12.26 -3.65
N ARG A 7 26.00 11.44 -3.34
CA ARG A 7 25.85 9.99 -3.21
C ARG A 7 26.28 9.54 -1.82
N HIS A 8 25.54 8.58 -1.28
CA HIS A 8 25.88 7.86 -0.06
C HIS A 8 26.08 6.38 -0.39
N GLY A 9 27.18 5.78 0.07
CA GLY A 9 27.55 4.40 -0.30
C GLY A 9 26.49 3.36 0.06
N VAL A 10 25.81 3.55 1.19
CA VAL A 10 24.72 2.67 1.67
C VAL A 10 23.35 3.05 1.10
N PHE A 11 22.91 4.31 1.27
CA PHE A 11 21.55 4.71 0.95
C PHE A 11 21.26 4.94 -0.53
N THR A 12 22.23 5.37 -1.35
CA THR A 12 21.97 5.61 -2.78
C THR A 12 21.54 4.35 -3.54
N PRO A 13 22.15 3.16 -3.33
CA PRO A 13 21.64 1.91 -3.90
C PRO A 13 20.22 1.56 -3.44
N ILE A 14 19.93 1.72 -2.13
CA ILE A 14 18.61 1.41 -1.56
C ILE A 14 17.54 2.28 -2.21
N LEU A 15 17.75 3.60 -2.23
CA LEU A 15 16.82 4.59 -2.81
C LEU A 15 16.44 4.27 -4.27
N ARG A 16 17.36 3.68 -5.05
CA ARG A 16 17.11 3.28 -6.45
C ARG A 16 16.31 1.99 -6.59
N GLY A 17 16.32 1.14 -5.57
CA GLY A 17 15.59 -0.12 -5.55
C GLY A 17 14.17 -0.02 -5.00
N LEU A 18 13.79 1.13 -4.45
CA LEU A 18 12.46 1.36 -3.89
C LEU A 18 11.41 1.53 -4.99
N ARG A 19 10.19 1.06 -4.70
CA ARG A 19 8.97 1.45 -5.40
C ARG A 19 8.49 2.81 -4.88
N ALA A 20 9.35 3.82 -4.98
CA ALA A 20 9.14 5.15 -4.39
C ALA A 20 7.84 5.80 -4.88
N GLU A 21 7.45 5.54 -6.12
CA GLU A 21 6.21 6.01 -6.74
C GLU A 21 4.92 5.43 -6.10
N ALA A 22 5.03 4.37 -5.30
CA ALA A 22 3.92 3.71 -4.62
C ALA A 22 3.81 4.07 -3.13
N LEU A 23 4.76 4.84 -2.59
CA LEU A 23 4.85 5.17 -1.16
C LEU A 23 4.40 6.61 -0.89
N ASP A 24 3.70 6.88 0.20
CA ASP A 24 3.45 8.27 0.64
C ASP A 24 4.71 8.91 1.27
N CYS A 25 4.63 10.20 1.65
CA CYS A 25 5.76 10.95 2.18
C CYS A 25 6.29 10.42 3.53
N ILE A 26 5.51 9.64 4.28
CA ILE A 26 5.91 9.03 5.56
C ILE A 26 6.47 7.62 5.29
N GLN A 27 5.75 6.81 4.53
CA GLN A 27 6.16 5.45 4.19
C GLN A 27 7.47 5.40 3.38
N ALA A 28 7.75 6.40 2.54
CA ALA A 28 8.92 6.41 1.66
C ALA A 28 10.24 6.23 2.43
N ASN A 29 10.42 6.91 3.57
CA ASN A 29 11.67 6.84 4.33
C ASN A 29 11.68 5.67 5.32
N LEU A 30 10.52 5.17 5.74
CA LEU A 30 10.40 3.87 6.43
C LEU A 30 10.83 2.71 5.53
N ALA A 31 10.49 2.77 4.24
CA ALA A 31 10.90 1.79 3.24
C ALA A 31 12.44 1.70 3.10
N VAL A 32 13.14 2.83 3.20
CA VAL A 32 14.61 2.86 3.18
C VAL A 32 15.18 2.07 4.36
N LEU A 33 14.65 2.29 5.57
CA LEU A 33 15.12 1.60 6.78
C LEU A 33 14.76 0.11 6.75
N ALA A 34 13.59 -0.24 6.22
CA ALA A 34 13.19 -1.62 5.99
C ALA A 34 14.16 -2.36 5.05
N ASP A 35 14.49 -1.78 3.90
CA ASP A 35 15.44 -2.39 2.95
C ASP A 35 16.88 -2.39 3.46
N GLN A 36 17.26 -1.41 4.29
CA GLN A 36 18.58 -1.39 4.93
C GLN A 36 18.78 -2.60 5.85
N GLN A 37 17.76 -2.98 6.63
CA GLN A 37 17.87 -4.07 7.61
C GLN A 37 17.46 -5.44 7.05
N GLY A 38 16.39 -5.51 6.25
CA GLY A 38 15.87 -6.76 5.69
C GLY A 38 16.38 -7.12 4.30
N GLY A 39 17.10 -6.21 3.63
CA GLY A 39 17.51 -6.37 2.24
C GLY A 39 16.46 -5.87 1.25
N SER A 40 16.85 -5.83 -0.02
CA SER A 40 16.05 -5.24 -1.10
C SER A 40 14.65 -5.87 -1.22
N GLY A 41 13.63 -5.02 -1.27
CA GLY A 41 12.23 -5.44 -1.42
C GLY A 41 11.51 -5.73 -0.10
N THR A 42 12.19 -5.65 1.05
CA THR A 42 11.55 -5.77 2.36
C THR A 42 10.45 -4.73 2.55
N HIS A 43 10.66 -3.51 2.05
CA HIS A 43 9.69 -2.43 2.09
C HIS A 43 8.35 -2.74 1.43
N LEU A 44 8.29 -3.72 0.52
CA LEU A 44 7.02 -4.09 -0.12
C LEU A 44 5.99 -4.59 0.89
N ALA A 45 6.42 -5.11 2.05
CA ALA A 45 5.50 -5.48 3.12
C ALA A 45 4.69 -4.30 3.69
N LEU A 46 5.14 -3.05 3.48
CA LEU A 46 4.33 -1.84 3.79
C LEU A 46 3.03 -1.76 2.98
N GLY A 47 2.95 -2.46 1.84
CA GLY A 47 1.74 -2.60 1.02
C GLY A 47 0.85 -3.77 1.40
N SER A 48 1.21 -4.56 2.41
CA SER A 48 0.50 -5.81 2.72
C SER A 48 -0.95 -5.58 3.14
N ALA A 49 -1.22 -4.51 3.89
CA ALA A 49 -2.57 -4.17 4.33
C ALA A 49 -3.33 -3.41 3.23
N LEU A 50 -4.49 -3.96 2.84
CA LEU A 50 -5.46 -3.28 1.99
C LEU A 50 -6.57 -2.73 2.89
N ARG A 51 -6.67 -1.40 2.98
CA ARG A 51 -7.63 -0.69 3.86
C ARG A 51 -8.30 0.46 3.12
N PHE A 52 -9.50 0.81 3.56
CA PHE A 52 -10.14 2.08 3.25
C PHE A 52 -9.57 3.14 4.21
N PRO A 53 -8.83 4.15 3.72
CA PRO A 53 -8.22 5.13 4.60
C PRO A 53 -9.27 6.11 5.10
N VAL A 54 -9.40 6.22 6.42
CA VAL A 54 -10.27 7.22 7.05
C VAL A 54 -9.47 8.34 7.71
N ASP A 55 -8.21 8.07 8.12
CA ASP A 55 -7.24 9.07 8.60
C ASP A 55 -5.84 8.43 8.61
N SER A 56 -4.87 8.94 7.84
CA SER A 56 -3.49 8.46 7.83
C SER A 56 -2.56 9.46 8.52
N THR A 57 -2.56 9.46 9.85
CA THR A 57 -1.62 10.27 10.64
C THR A 57 -0.23 9.63 10.65
N MET A 58 0.80 10.40 11.01
CA MET A 58 2.14 9.89 11.26
C MET A 58 2.15 8.71 12.24
N ASP A 59 1.43 8.81 13.36
CA ASP A 59 1.40 7.76 14.38
C ASP A 59 0.73 6.48 13.85
N THR A 60 -0.33 6.62 13.05
CA THR A 60 -0.95 5.47 12.34
C THR A 60 0.08 4.79 11.42
N ARG A 61 0.83 5.56 10.63
CA ARG A 61 1.86 5.01 9.71
C ARG A 61 3.01 4.33 10.45
N LEU A 62 3.45 4.86 11.58
CA LEU A 62 4.47 4.23 12.41
C LEU A 62 3.97 2.91 13.02
N SER A 63 2.72 2.89 13.49
CA SER A 63 2.09 1.65 13.99
C SER A 63 1.97 0.59 12.89
N GLU A 64 1.52 0.98 11.70
CA GLU A 64 1.44 0.08 10.54
C GLU A 64 2.82 -0.47 10.16
N ALA A 65 3.85 0.37 10.14
CA ALA A 65 5.21 -0.06 9.83
C ALA A 65 5.81 -1.01 10.88
N ALA A 66 5.46 -0.84 12.16
CA ALA A 66 5.83 -1.79 13.20
C ALA A 66 5.25 -3.18 12.93
N GLU A 67 3.97 -3.26 12.53
CA GLU A 67 3.33 -4.54 12.20
C GLU A 67 3.87 -5.16 10.90
N GLN A 68 4.09 -4.34 9.88
CA GLN A 68 4.35 -4.78 8.52
C GLN A 68 5.83 -5.10 8.25
N VAL A 69 6.74 -4.26 8.76
CA VAL A 69 8.19 -4.38 8.53
C VAL A 69 8.98 -4.48 9.83
N GLY A 70 8.32 -4.45 11.00
CA GLY A 70 8.98 -4.53 12.29
C GLY A 70 9.74 -3.26 12.66
N ALA A 71 9.34 -2.10 12.13
CA ALA A 71 9.95 -0.81 12.45
C ALA A 71 9.35 -0.22 13.74
N GLU A 72 10.04 -0.42 14.86
CA GLU A 72 9.61 0.03 16.19
C GLU A 72 10.27 1.36 16.58
N VAL A 73 9.49 2.26 17.16
CA VAL A 73 10.01 3.51 17.74
C VAL A 73 10.73 3.21 19.04
N VAL A 74 12.05 3.45 19.08
CA VAL A 74 12.87 3.29 20.29
C VAL A 74 12.90 4.56 21.11
N GLN A 75 13.04 5.71 20.45
CA GLN A 75 13.04 7.03 21.07
C GLN A 75 12.33 8.01 20.16
N ARG A 76 11.65 8.99 20.77
CA ARG A 76 10.92 10.07 20.11
C ARG A 76 11.29 11.40 20.79
N TRP A 77 11.55 12.40 19.97
CA TRP A 77 11.71 13.79 20.41
C TRP A 77 10.79 14.67 19.60
N ASP A 78 9.84 15.32 20.25
CA ASP A 78 8.94 16.30 19.64
C ASP A 78 9.57 17.69 19.73
N ASP A 79 9.37 18.51 18.69
CA ASP A 79 9.93 19.86 18.60
C ASP A 79 11.43 19.83 18.97
N ALA A 80 12.25 19.12 18.20
CA ALA A 80 13.66 18.92 18.49
C ALA A 80 14.57 19.76 17.56
N ASP A 81 15.75 20.11 18.06
CA ASP A 81 16.86 20.49 17.18
C ASP A 81 17.51 19.20 16.68
N VAL A 82 17.12 18.80 15.46
CA VAL A 82 17.51 17.51 14.90
C VAL A 82 19.00 17.44 14.55
N ARG A 83 19.68 18.59 14.44
CA ARG A 83 21.12 18.63 14.16
C ARG A 83 21.93 18.19 15.38
N ASP A 84 21.57 18.67 16.56
CA ASP A 84 22.18 18.28 17.83
C ASP A 84 21.95 16.79 18.12
N LEU A 85 20.74 16.29 17.82
CA LEU A 85 20.44 14.85 17.95
C LEU A 85 21.27 14.00 16.98
N ALA A 86 21.50 14.49 15.76
CA ALA A 86 22.25 13.75 14.73
C ALA A 86 23.76 13.60 15.05
N GLU A 87 24.28 14.35 16.03
CA GLU A 87 25.63 14.12 16.57
C GLU A 87 25.70 12.84 17.42
N GLN A 88 24.58 12.47 18.05
CA GLN A 88 24.47 11.33 18.97
C GLN A 88 23.86 10.10 18.29
N HIS A 89 23.08 10.31 17.24
CA HIS A 89 22.36 9.27 16.52
C HIS A 89 22.77 9.26 15.03
N PRO A 90 23.37 8.16 14.53
CA PRO A 90 23.92 8.13 13.17
C PRO A 90 22.85 8.22 12.07
N VAL A 91 21.63 7.79 12.38
CA VAL A 91 20.47 7.88 11.49
C VAL A 91 19.27 8.28 12.34
N LEU A 92 18.60 9.38 11.95
CA LEU A 92 17.32 9.79 12.50
C LEU A 92 16.26 9.74 11.41
N TYR A 93 15.11 9.19 11.75
CA TYR A 93 13.89 9.39 10.98
C TYR A 93 13.26 10.70 11.47
N VAL A 94 13.06 11.66 10.57
CA VAL A 94 12.63 13.01 10.93
C VAL A 94 11.35 13.33 10.18
N VAL A 95 10.37 13.94 10.86
CA VAL A 95 9.17 14.50 10.27
C VAL A 95 9.14 15.99 10.58
N ALA A 96 9.10 16.81 9.53
CA ALA A 96 9.13 18.26 9.62
C ALA A 96 8.16 18.89 8.61
N ASP A 97 7.99 20.22 8.69
CA ASP A 97 7.22 20.97 7.71
C ASP A 97 7.98 21.10 6.38
N ALA A 98 7.42 20.55 5.30
CA ALA A 98 7.96 20.59 3.95
C ALA A 98 8.20 22.01 3.43
N TYR A 99 7.49 23.00 3.97
CA TYR A 99 7.69 24.41 3.65
C TYR A 99 9.12 24.88 3.94
N GLU A 100 9.77 24.28 4.94
CA GLU A 100 11.11 24.65 5.43
C GLU A 100 12.23 23.74 4.87
N LEU A 101 11.91 22.81 3.97
CA LEU A 101 12.85 21.80 3.48
C LEU A 101 13.37 22.15 2.06
N PRO A 102 14.54 22.80 1.91
CA PRO A 102 14.96 23.39 0.63
C PRO A 102 15.35 22.40 -0.49
N TRP A 103 15.31 21.08 -0.23
CA TRP A 103 15.56 20.04 -1.24
C TRP A 103 14.27 19.46 -1.84
N VAL A 104 13.09 19.82 -1.32
CA VAL A 104 11.79 19.41 -1.88
C VAL A 104 11.07 20.61 -2.54
N PRO A 105 10.22 20.37 -3.55
CA PRO A 105 9.54 21.43 -4.30
C PRO A 105 8.48 22.19 -3.49
N TYR A 106 8.16 21.74 -2.27
CA TYR A 106 7.23 22.41 -1.36
C TYR A 106 7.86 23.60 -0.61
N ALA A 107 9.18 23.74 -0.65
CA ALA A 107 9.91 24.78 0.08
C ALA A 107 9.41 26.18 -0.28
N GLY A 108 8.92 26.91 0.72
CA GLY A 108 8.32 28.24 0.52
C GLY A 108 6.95 28.24 -0.18
N GLN A 109 6.37 27.08 -0.47
CA GLN A 109 5.16 26.93 -1.28
C GLN A 109 3.97 26.38 -0.50
N GLN A 110 4.15 25.27 0.23
CA GLN A 110 3.04 24.59 0.92
C GLN A 110 3.51 23.98 2.23
N HIS A 111 2.75 24.25 3.30
CA HIS A 111 2.90 23.59 4.59
C HIS A 111 2.31 22.19 4.53
N MET A 112 3.10 21.18 4.90
CA MET A 112 2.65 19.80 5.09
C MET A 112 3.70 19.01 5.84
N GLU A 113 3.29 17.97 6.56
CA GLU A 113 4.22 17.00 7.13
C GLU A 113 4.98 16.26 6.03
N HIS A 114 6.29 16.12 6.21
CA HIS A 114 7.14 15.40 5.29
C HIS A 114 8.25 14.69 6.05
N SER A 115 8.45 13.40 5.75
CA SER A 115 9.51 12.63 6.38
C SER A 115 10.80 12.66 5.57
N PHE A 116 11.94 12.49 6.24
CA PHE A 116 13.24 12.24 5.62
C PHE A 116 14.16 11.51 6.63
N LEU A 117 15.29 11.01 6.14
CA LEU A 117 16.36 10.49 6.98
C LEU A 117 17.48 11.51 7.13
N LEU A 118 17.87 11.83 8.36
CA LEU A 118 19.06 12.62 8.66
C LEU A 118 20.23 11.67 8.97
N LEU A 119 21.23 11.70 8.10
CA LEU A 119 22.41 10.83 8.11
C LEU A 119 23.61 11.60 8.70
N GLY A 120 23.62 11.75 10.02
CA GLY A 120 24.48 12.72 10.71
C GLY A 120 24.08 14.18 10.42
N PRO A 121 24.81 15.16 10.94
CA PRO A 121 24.32 16.55 11.04
C PRO A 121 24.21 17.32 9.72
N SER A 122 24.69 16.78 8.60
CA SER A 122 24.86 17.55 7.36
C SER A 122 24.40 16.84 6.08
N THR A 123 23.82 15.64 6.20
CA THR A 123 23.42 14.83 5.04
C THR A 123 22.01 14.31 5.23
N VAL A 124 21.17 14.52 4.22
CA VAL A 124 19.79 14.03 4.19
C VAL A 124 19.66 12.97 3.12
N ALA A 125 18.95 11.88 3.41
CA ALA A 125 18.40 11.00 2.40
C ALA A 125 16.88 11.14 2.43
N ASP A 126 16.28 11.23 1.24
CA ASP A 126 14.84 11.36 1.08
C ASP A 126 14.40 10.45 -0.06
N ALA A 127 13.50 9.52 0.24
CA ALA A 127 12.96 8.56 -0.70
C ALA A 127 11.69 9.04 -1.40
N TYR A 128 11.23 10.26 -1.11
CA TYR A 128 9.97 10.71 -1.65
C TYR A 128 10.00 10.91 -3.17
N HIS A 129 8.90 10.53 -3.82
CA HIS A 129 8.73 10.61 -5.27
C HIS A 129 7.38 11.21 -5.60
N ASN A 130 7.36 12.41 -6.19
CA ASN A 130 6.13 13.06 -6.62
C ASN A 130 6.38 14.08 -7.74
N ASP A 131 5.35 14.34 -8.54
CA ASP A 131 5.31 15.44 -9.49
C ASP A 131 4.28 16.46 -9.02
N THR A 132 4.76 17.65 -8.68
CA THR A 132 3.92 18.73 -8.15
C THR A 132 3.87 19.89 -9.13
N GLN A 133 2.99 20.86 -8.89
CA GLN A 133 2.95 22.09 -9.68
C GLN A 133 4.20 22.99 -9.52
N TRP A 134 5.03 22.74 -8.50
CA TRP A 134 6.24 23.52 -8.22
C TRP A 134 7.53 22.82 -8.69
N GLY A 135 7.40 21.57 -9.15
CA GLY A 135 8.53 20.77 -9.60
C GLY A 135 8.39 19.30 -9.21
N ALA A 136 9.32 18.52 -9.75
CA ALA A 136 9.48 17.11 -9.42
C ALA A 136 10.31 16.95 -8.14
N VAL A 137 9.95 15.97 -7.31
CA VAL A 137 10.80 15.41 -6.26
C VAL A 137 11.11 13.96 -6.59
N ARG A 138 12.37 13.58 -6.42
CA ARG A 138 12.88 12.25 -6.73
C ARG A 138 13.73 11.74 -5.57
N PRO A 139 13.77 10.41 -5.35
CA PRO A 139 14.61 9.83 -4.32
C PRO A 139 16.06 10.24 -4.49
N GLY A 140 16.71 10.68 -3.41
CA GLY A 140 18.06 11.24 -3.48
C GLY A 140 18.76 11.36 -2.13
N VAL A 141 19.97 11.90 -2.20
CA VAL A 141 20.78 12.25 -1.02
C VAL A 141 21.30 13.66 -1.22
N TRP A 142 21.22 14.52 -0.21
CA TRP A 142 21.66 15.91 -0.27
C TRP A 142 22.65 16.22 0.84
N LYS A 143 23.71 16.95 0.49
CA LYS A 143 24.51 17.67 1.48
C LYS A 143 23.81 18.99 1.78
N ILE A 144 23.46 19.19 3.04
CA ILE A 144 22.79 20.41 3.51
C ILE A 144 23.77 21.40 4.15
N GLY A 145 24.97 20.97 4.56
CA GLY A 145 25.97 21.86 5.17
C GLY A 145 25.39 22.63 6.36
N ASP A 146 25.59 23.96 6.39
CA ASP A 146 25.08 24.87 7.43
C ASP A 146 23.65 25.35 7.17
N THR A 147 22.93 24.74 6.24
CA THR A 147 21.51 25.08 6.00
C THR A 147 20.71 24.80 7.28
N PRO A 148 19.97 25.80 7.81
CA PRO A 148 19.19 25.61 9.01
C PRO A 148 18.14 24.51 8.76
N LEU A 149 17.98 23.62 9.74
CA LEU A 149 16.92 22.62 9.73
C LEU A 149 15.77 23.14 10.60
N PRO A 150 14.51 22.88 10.19
CA PRO A 150 13.36 23.21 11.02
C PRO A 150 13.41 22.46 12.34
N ARG A 151 12.71 23.00 13.33
CA ARG A 151 12.30 22.22 14.49
C ARG A 151 11.35 21.11 14.02
N ALA A 152 11.57 19.90 14.50
CA ALA A 152 10.92 18.74 13.91
C ALA A 152 10.69 17.63 14.95
N THR A 153 9.83 16.68 14.60
CA THR A 153 9.71 15.44 15.37
C THR A 153 10.75 14.45 14.84
N ALA A 154 11.58 13.91 15.73
CA ALA A 154 12.63 12.97 15.38
C ALA A 154 12.45 11.64 16.11
N PHE A 155 12.90 10.58 15.46
CA PHE A 155 12.78 9.21 15.94
C PHE A 155 14.07 8.45 15.69
N THR A 156 14.46 7.62 16.65
CA THR A 156 15.30 6.44 16.36
C THR A 156 14.38 5.25 16.20
N LEU A 157 14.54 4.53 15.09
CA LEU A 157 13.77 3.34 14.79
C LEU A 157 14.69 2.12 14.83
N GLU A 158 14.21 1.03 15.42
CA GLU A 158 14.81 -0.29 15.27
C GLU A 158 13.94 -1.09 14.31
N VAL A 159 14.53 -1.65 13.26
CA VAL A 159 13.78 -2.45 12.28
C VAL A 159 14.17 -3.92 12.41
N ARG A 160 13.17 -4.76 12.72
CA ARG A 160 13.31 -6.22 12.82
C ARG A 160 12.37 -6.87 11.81
N PRO A 161 12.83 -7.21 10.60
CA PRO A 161 11.97 -7.69 9.51
C PRO A 161 10.99 -8.77 9.95
N THR A 162 9.69 -8.49 9.81
CA THR A 162 8.61 -9.40 10.16
C THR A 162 8.33 -10.36 9.02
N LYS A 163 8.18 -11.65 9.32
CA LYS A 163 7.68 -12.63 8.35
C LYS A 163 6.15 -12.64 8.40
N LEU A 164 5.52 -12.03 7.40
CA LEU A 164 4.07 -12.07 7.24
C LEU A 164 3.62 -13.44 6.69
N ASP A 165 2.45 -13.91 7.13
CA ASP A 165 1.72 -15.01 6.50
C ASP A 165 0.77 -14.43 5.44
N PRO A 166 1.04 -14.60 4.13
CA PRO A 166 0.23 -14.00 3.09
C PRO A 166 -1.24 -14.43 3.13
N ALA A 167 -1.54 -15.68 3.52
CA ALA A 167 -2.92 -16.16 3.61
C ALA A 167 -3.68 -15.45 4.74
N ALA A 168 -3.04 -15.29 5.91
CA ALA A 168 -3.62 -14.55 7.02
C ALA A 168 -3.82 -13.07 6.68
N VAL A 169 -2.86 -12.44 6.00
CA VAL A 169 -2.96 -11.03 5.57
C VAL A 169 -4.11 -10.84 4.59
N VAL A 170 -4.24 -11.68 3.56
CA VAL A 170 -5.33 -11.56 2.59
C VAL A 170 -6.70 -11.79 3.25
N ALA A 171 -6.81 -12.73 4.19
CA ALA A 171 -8.03 -12.91 4.98
C ALA A 171 -8.38 -11.66 5.80
N ALA A 172 -7.39 -11.05 6.48
CA ALA A 172 -7.58 -9.80 7.22
C ALA A 172 -7.96 -8.63 6.31
N ASN A 173 -7.41 -8.57 5.09
CA ASN A 173 -7.76 -7.56 4.09
C ASN A 173 -9.22 -7.70 3.62
N ALA A 174 -9.68 -8.91 3.31
CA ALA A 174 -11.08 -9.14 2.95
C ALA A 174 -12.03 -8.72 4.08
N ALA A 175 -11.75 -9.14 5.32
CA ALA A 175 -12.55 -8.76 6.48
C ALA A 175 -12.58 -7.24 6.70
N ALA A 176 -11.43 -6.57 6.61
CA ALA A 176 -11.33 -5.12 6.79
C ALA A 176 -12.09 -4.35 5.69
N MET A 177 -11.95 -4.74 4.43
CA MET A 177 -12.62 -4.08 3.31
C MET A 177 -14.13 -4.30 3.32
N THR A 178 -14.60 -5.52 3.63
CA THR A 178 -16.04 -5.78 3.81
C THR A 178 -16.60 -4.98 4.99
N GLY A 179 -15.88 -4.93 6.11
CA GLY A 179 -16.27 -4.13 7.28
C GLY A 179 -16.28 -2.61 7.02
N ALA A 180 -15.52 -2.14 6.03
CA ALA A 180 -15.44 -0.73 5.66
C ALA A 180 -16.58 -0.25 4.74
N VAL A 181 -17.43 -1.14 4.21
CA VAL A 181 -18.51 -0.77 3.27
C VAL A 181 -19.40 0.37 3.80
N PRO A 182 -19.89 0.37 5.06
CA PRO A 182 -20.68 1.49 5.57
C PRO A 182 -19.91 2.83 5.58
N ALA A 183 -18.61 2.81 5.86
CA ALA A 183 -17.76 4.00 5.86
C ALA A 183 -17.48 4.49 4.43
N ILE A 184 -17.30 3.57 3.47
CA ILE A 184 -17.19 3.86 2.04
C ILE A 184 -18.46 4.57 1.55
N GLU A 185 -19.64 4.06 1.88
CA GLU A 185 -20.92 4.67 1.49
C GLU A 185 -21.08 6.07 2.08
N ALA A 186 -20.75 6.26 3.35
CA ALA A 186 -20.78 7.58 3.99
C ALA A 186 -19.80 8.56 3.34
N TYR A 187 -18.59 8.10 3.00
CA TYR A 187 -17.58 8.90 2.33
C TYR A 187 -18.02 9.34 0.93
N VAL A 188 -18.53 8.41 0.10
CA VAL A 188 -19.02 8.72 -1.25
C VAL A 188 -20.19 9.71 -1.21
N GLN A 189 -21.07 9.61 -0.21
CA GLN A 189 -22.18 10.56 -0.04
C GLN A 189 -21.70 11.97 0.33
N GLY A 190 -20.59 12.09 1.08
CA GLY A 190 -20.01 13.36 1.51
C GLY A 190 -18.91 13.94 0.62
N CYS A 191 -18.39 13.20 -0.37
CA CYS A 191 -17.15 13.53 -1.07
C CYS A 191 -17.19 14.79 -1.95
N ASN A 192 -18.37 15.37 -2.19
CA ASN A 192 -18.54 16.50 -3.11
C ASN A 192 -18.24 17.87 -2.49
N GLU A 193 -17.92 17.93 -1.20
CA GLU A 193 -17.80 19.22 -0.48
C GLU A 193 -16.37 19.79 -0.47
N ASP A 194 -15.32 18.96 -0.61
CA ASP A 194 -13.91 19.38 -0.56
C ASP A 194 -13.08 18.69 -1.66
N LEU A 195 -13.00 19.32 -2.83
CA LEU A 195 -12.22 18.82 -3.97
C LEU A 195 -10.71 18.70 -3.69
N PRO A 196 -10.04 19.68 -3.04
CA PRO A 196 -8.65 19.52 -2.61
C PRO A 196 -8.41 18.26 -1.77
N GLN A 197 -9.26 18.01 -0.77
CA GLN A 197 -9.13 16.81 0.07
C GLN A 197 -9.36 15.53 -0.74
N LEU A 198 -10.41 15.49 -1.58
CA LEU A 198 -10.68 14.34 -2.44
C LEU A 198 -9.50 14.00 -3.37
N VAL A 199 -8.85 15.01 -3.96
CA VAL A 199 -7.67 14.80 -4.81
C VAL A 199 -6.54 14.15 -4.02
N LEU A 200 -6.31 14.59 -2.78
CA LEU A 200 -5.30 14.00 -1.91
C LEU A 200 -5.65 12.55 -1.54
N ASP A 201 -6.89 12.29 -1.13
CA ASP A 201 -7.35 10.96 -0.75
C ASP A 201 -7.19 9.96 -1.89
N VAL A 202 -7.69 10.30 -3.08
CA VAL A 202 -7.60 9.46 -4.29
C VAL A 202 -6.14 9.20 -4.67
N TRP A 203 -5.26 10.20 -4.53
CA TRP A 203 -3.83 10.06 -4.79
C TRP A 203 -3.15 9.12 -3.79
N VAL A 204 -3.44 9.24 -2.49
CA VAL A 204 -2.89 8.34 -1.45
C VAL A 204 -3.42 6.92 -1.64
N ILE A 205 -4.72 6.74 -1.92
CA ILE A 205 -5.32 5.43 -2.18
C ILE A 205 -4.65 4.76 -3.38
N GLY A 206 -4.53 5.46 -4.51
CA GLY A 206 -3.92 4.87 -5.72
C GLY A 206 -2.49 4.38 -5.50
N ARG A 207 -1.68 5.12 -4.73
CA ARG A 207 -0.32 4.69 -4.36
C ARG A 207 -0.34 3.48 -3.42
N SER A 208 -1.21 3.49 -2.42
CA SER A 208 -1.43 2.33 -1.54
C SER A 208 -1.81 1.08 -2.34
N ARG A 209 -2.69 1.19 -3.35
CA ARG A 209 -3.06 0.06 -4.21
C ARG A 209 -1.91 -0.42 -5.09
N LEU A 210 -1.11 0.50 -5.62
CA LEU A 210 0.09 0.15 -6.38
C LEU A 210 1.10 -0.62 -5.51
N LEU A 211 1.28 -0.19 -4.26
CA LEU A 211 2.15 -0.87 -3.30
C LEU A 211 1.60 -2.25 -2.91
N HIS A 212 0.28 -2.37 -2.74
CA HIS A 212 -0.39 -3.65 -2.46
C HIS A 212 -0.22 -4.66 -3.60
N ALA A 213 -0.39 -4.21 -4.84
CA ALA A 213 -0.13 -5.04 -6.00
C ALA A 213 1.33 -5.53 -6.07
N ALA A 214 2.29 -4.65 -5.78
CA ALA A 214 3.70 -5.00 -5.71
C ALA A 214 4.02 -5.99 -4.58
N TRP A 215 3.35 -5.88 -3.43
CA TRP A 215 3.44 -6.86 -2.35
C TRP A 215 2.90 -8.23 -2.77
N LEU A 216 1.70 -8.30 -3.37
CA LEU A 216 1.13 -9.55 -3.86
C LEU A 216 2.09 -10.28 -4.80
N ALA A 217 2.67 -9.54 -5.76
CA ALA A 217 3.66 -10.08 -6.70
C ALA A 217 4.91 -10.61 -5.98
N SER A 218 5.42 -9.91 -4.96
CA SER A 218 6.64 -10.30 -4.25
C SER A 218 6.45 -11.56 -3.39
N VAL A 219 5.24 -11.83 -2.93
CA VAL A 219 4.90 -13.06 -2.18
C VAL A 219 4.32 -14.17 -3.08
N GLY A 220 4.32 -13.99 -4.40
CA GLY A 220 3.87 -14.99 -5.37
C GLY A 220 2.35 -15.18 -5.44
N LEU A 221 1.57 -14.20 -4.98
CA LEU A 221 0.12 -14.18 -5.12
C LEU A 221 -0.32 -13.50 -6.42
N PRO A 222 -1.53 -13.79 -6.93
CA PRO A 222 -2.05 -13.14 -8.14
C PRO A 222 -2.13 -11.61 -7.97
N ALA A 223 -1.34 -10.88 -8.77
CA ALA A 223 -1.25 -9.42 -8.67
C ALA A 223 -1.95 -8.67 -9.80
N GLU A 224 -2.19 -9.30 -10.97
CA GLU A 224 -2.65 -8.58 -12.17
C GLU A 224 -3.97 -7.81 -11.98
N ALA A 225 -4.91 -8.36 -11.22
CA ALA A 225 -6.17 -7.68 -10.91
C ALA A 225 -5.95 -6.47 -10.00
N ALA A 226 -5.06 -6.60 -9.01
CA ALA A 226 -4.68 -5.51 -8.13
C ALA A 226 -3.89 -4.42 -8.88
N GLU A 227 -3.03 -4.79 -9.84
CA GLU A 227 -2.31 -3.86 -10.70
C GLU A 227 -3.27 -3.04 -11.58
N ARG A 228 -4.26 -3.70 -12.20
CA ARG A 228 -5.29 -2.99 -12.98
C ARG A 228 -6.10 -2.04 -12.10
N GLN A 229 -6.54 -2.51 -10.92
CA GLN A 229 -7.27 -1.69 -9.96
C GLN A 229 -6.45 -0.47 -9.51
N ALA A 230 -5.15 -0.66 -9.22
CA ALA A 230 -4.25 0.44 -8.89
C ALA A 230 -4.09 1.43 -10.05
N GLN A 231 -3.99 0.94 -11.28
CA GLN A 231 -3.87 1.79 -12.45
C GLN A 231 -5.14 2.62 -12.69
N ASP A 232 -6.32 2.05 -12.48
CA ASP A 232 -7.58 2.77 -12.54
C ASP A 232 -7.62 3.90 -11.50
N TRP A 233 -7.20 3.62 -10.26
CA TRP A 233 -7.07 4.64 -9.20
C TRP A 233 -6.11 5.77 -9.58
N LEU A 234 -4.94 5.46 -10.13
CA LEU A 234 -3.95 6.48 -10.54
C LEU A 234 -4.48 7.32 -11.72
N SER A 235 -5.18 6.70 -12.67
CA SER A 235 -5.86 7.40 -13.74
C SER A 235 -6.96 8.31 -13.20
N PHE A 236 -7.71 7.87 -12.19
CA PHE A 236 -8.72 8.69 -11.52
C PHE A 236 -8.10 9.86 -10.76
N ALA A 237 -6.97 9.67 -10.06
CA ALA A 237 -6.22 10.75 -9.40
C ALA A 237 -5.82 11.87 -10.37
N ALA A 238 -5.36 11.52 -11.57
CA ALA A 238 -5.04 12.49 -12.61
C ALA A 238 -6.29 13.26 -13.09
N GLN A 239 -7.42 12.56 -13.23
CA GLN A 239 -8.69 13.16 -13.64
C GLN A 239 -9.24 14.12 -12.58
N THR A 240 -9.25 13.73 -11.30
CA THR A 240 -9.73 14.58 -10.20
C THR A 240 -8.84 15.81 -10.03
N TYR A 241 -7.51 15.67 -10.17
CA TYR A 241 -6.61 16.83 -10.17
C TYR A 241 -6.92 17.83 -11.29
N VAL A 242 -7.14 17.34 -12.53
CA VAL A 242 -7.51 18.22 -13.66
C VAL A 242 -8.87 18.88 -13.41
N ALA A 243 -9.85 18.15 -12.89
CA ALA A 243 -11.16 18.67 -12.54
C ALA A 243 -11.07 19.78 -11.48
N MET A 244 -10.31 19.55 -10.40
CA MET A 244 -10.03 20.56 -9.37
C MET A 244 -9.37 21.82 -9.97
N ARG A 245 -8.36 21.67 -10.83
CA ARG A 245 -7.67 22.81 -11.47
C ARG A 245 -8.58 23.61 -12.40
N ARG A 246 -9.56 22.96 -13.05
CA ARG A 246 -10.57 23.65 -13.86
C ARG A 246 -11.59 24.37 -12.98
N ALA A 247 -12.07 23.73 -11.92
CA ALA A 247 -12.99 24.32 -10.96
C ALA A 247 -12.40 25.58 -10.31
N GLN A 248 -11.12 25.55 -9.91
CA GLN A 248 -10.37 26.71 -9.39
C GLN A 248 -10.28 27.88 -10.38
N ARG A 249 -10.46 27.64 -11.69
CA ARG A 249 -10.49 28.68 -12.74
C ARG A 249 -11.91 29.08 -13.15
N GLY A 250 -12.93 28.63 -12.41
CA GLY A 250 -14.34 28.90 -12.71
C GLY A 250 -14.95 28.01 -13.80
N GLY A 251 -14.28 26.93 -14.19
CA GLY A 251 -14.84 25.94 -15.12
C GLY A 251 -15.81 24.96 -14.43
N PRO A 252 -16.75 24.35 -15.17
CA PRO A 252 -17.67 23.38 -14.59
C PRO A 252 -16.95 22.07 -14.20
N LEU A 253 -17.45 21.41 -13.16
CA LEU A 253 -17.13 20.01 -12.89
C LEU A 253 -17.73 19.16 -14.01
N THR A 254 -16.89 18.38 -14.68
CA THR A 254 -17.21 17.77 -15.99
C THR A 254 -17.33 16.25 -15.95
N ALA A 255 -17.05 15.61 -14.81
CA ALA A 255 -17.06 14.15 -14.67
C ALA A 255 -17.94 13.70 -13.49
N PRO A 256 -18.63 12.54 -13.58
CA PRO A 256 -19.33 11.93 -12.45
C PRO A 256 -18.31 11.30 -11.50
N ILE A 257 -17.64 12.17 -10.72
CA ILE A 257 -16.59 11.82 -9.77
C ILE A 257 -17.11 10.81 -8.73
N ASP A 258 -18.34 11.01 -8.27
CA ASP A 258 -19.03 10.16 -7.31
C ASP A 258 -19.21 8.72 -7.82
N THR A 259 -19.65 8.56 -9.07
CA THR A 259 -19.90 7.25 -9.69
C THR A 259 -18.60 6.47 -9.84
N GLU A 260 -17.53 7.13 -10.27
CA GLU A 260 -16.23 6.49 -10.45
C GLU A 260 -15.57 6.16 -9.11
N LEU A 261 -15.67 7.07 -8.13
CA LEU A 261 -15.19 6.83 -6.77
C LEU A 261 -15.90 5.62 -6.13
N HIS A 262 -17.23 5.56 -6.25
CA HIS A 262 -18.04 4.43 -5.77
C HIS A 262 -17.59 3.12 -6.42
N ARG A 263 -17.45 3.11 -7.76
CA ARG A 263 -16.99 1.95 -8.53
C ARG A 263 -15.61 1.47 -8.05
N LEU A 264 -14.67 2.37 -7.84
CA LEU A 264 -13.30 2.03 -7.45
C LEU A 264 -13.24 1.47 -6.02
N LEU A 265 -13.93 2.10 -5.07
CA LEU A 265 -13.95 1.63 -3.68
C LEU A 265 -14.60 0.25 -3.56
N HIS A 266 -15.72 0.02 -4.25
CA HIS A 266 -16.34 -1.32 -4.30
C HIS A 266 -15.51 -2.33 -5.09
N GLY A 267 -14.76 -1.87 -6.10
CA GLY A 267 -13.76 -2.68 -6.78
C GLY A 267 -12.68 -3.20 -5.84
N ASP A 268 -12.21 -2.38 -4.89
CA ASP A 268 -11.24 -2.82 -3.87
C ASP A 268 -11.84 -3.87 -2.93
N VAL A 269 -13.11 -3.73 -2.55
CA VAL A 269 -13.82 -4.72 -1.72
C VAL A 269 -13.93 -6.06 -2.44
N ALA A 270 -14.39 -6.04 -3.70
CA ALA A 270 -14.50 -7.23 -4.53
C ALA A 270 -13.14 -7.91 -4.78
N LEU A 271 -12.09 -7.12 -5.01
CA LEU A 271 -10.72 -7.61 -5.16
C LEU A 271 -10.24 -8.33 -3.89
N ALA A 272 -10.45 -7.73 -2.71
CA ALA A 272 -10.04 -8.32 -1.45
C ALA A 272 -10.72 -9.68 -1.20
N GLN A 273 -12.02 -9.77 -1.48
CA GLN A 273 -12.80 -10.99 -1.37
C GLN A 273 -12.34 -12.07 -2.36
N ASP A 274 -12.11 -11.73 -3.64
CA ASP A 274 -11.60 -12.66 -4.65
C ASP A 274 -10.23 -13.24 -4.27
N LEU A 275 -9.31 -12.40 -3.76
CA LEU A 275 -8.01 -12.85 -3.27
C LEU A 275 -8.15 -13.82 -2.09
N PHE A 276 -9.05 -13.54 -1.14
CA PHE A 276 -9.28 -14.41 0.01
C PHE A 276 -9.89 -15.77 -0.39
N VAL A 277 -10.85 -15.76 -1.30
CA VAL A 277 -11.42 -16.99 -1.86
C VAL A 277 -10.33 -17.81 -2.56
N ARG A 278 -9.54 -17.20 -3.44
CA ARG A 278 -8.46 -17.90 -4.16
C ARG A 278 -7.42 -18.49 -3.21
N SER A 279 -7.02 -17.72 -2.19
CA SER A 279 -6.08 -18.18 -1.17
C SER A 279 -6.64 -19.40 -0.43
N THR A 280 -7.91 -19.35 -0.03
CA THR A 280 -8.60 -20.42 0.70
C THR A 280 -8.76 -21.69 -0.15
N VAL A 281 -9.18 -21.54 -1.42
CA VAL A 281 -9.31 -22.66 -2.37
C VAL A 281 -7.96 -23.31 -2.62
N ASN A 282 -6.90 -22.52 -2.84
CA ASN A 282 -5.56 -23.05 -3.06
C ASN A 282 -5.02 -23.78 -1.83
N GLU A 283 -5.20 -23.23 -0.63
CA GLU A 283 -4.80 -23.89 0.61
C GLU A 283 -5.54 -25.23 0.81
N ALA A 284 -6.85 -25.26 0.56
CA ALA A 284 -7.65 -26.47 0.64
C ALA A 284 -7.22 -27.54 -0.37
N LEU A 285 -6.98 -27.15 -1.63
CA LEU A 285 -6.45 -28.03 -2.67
C LEU A 285 -5.09 -28.61 -2.28
N CYS A 286 -4.14 -27.76 -1.87
CA CYS A 286 -2.82 -28.21 -1.44
C CYS A 286 -2.92 -29.17 -0.24
N SER A 287 -3.74 -28.84 0.77
CA SER A 287 -3.88 -29.65 1.96
C SER A 287 -4.53 -31.02 1.69
N VAL A 288 -5.61 -31.08 0.90
CA VAL A 288 -6.36 -32.32 0.64
C VAL A 288 -5.64 -33.21 -0.37
N LEU A 289 -5.04 -32.61 -1.41
CA LEU A 289 -4.33 -33.34 -2.46
C LEU A 289 -2.85 -33.58 -2.13
N ARG A 290 -2.33 -32.99 -1.05
CA ARG A 290 -0.91 -33.02 -0.63
C ARG A 290 0.01 -32.48 -1.73
N LEU A 291 -0.33 -31.32 -2.25
CA LEU A 291 0.45 -30.60 -3.26
C LEU A 291 1.29 -29.52 -2.60
N ASP A 292 2.48 -29.25 -3.15
CA ASP A 292 3.29 -28.12 -2.74
C ASP A 292 2.70 -26.78 -3.25
N ALA A 293 2.12 -26.81 -4.45
CA ALA A 293 1.43 -25.68 -5.07
C ALA A 293 0.36 -26.17 -6.05
N VAL A 294 -0.68 -25.35 -6.24
CA VAL A 294 -1.68 -25.56 -7.30
C VAL A 294 -1.14 -24.95 -8.60
N PRO A 295 -1.02 -25.71 -9.70
CA PRO A 295 -0.67 -25.16 -11.01
C PRO A 295 -1.65 -24.05 -11.42
N ALA A 296 -1.12 -22.97 -11.99
CA ALA A 296 -1.94 -21.85 -12.49
C ALA A 296 -2.85 -22.27 -13.65
N ASP A 297 -2.40 -23.23 -14.46
CA ASP A 297 -3.10 -23.76 -15.62
C ASP A 297 -3.45 -25.24 -15.45
N GLY A 298 -4.55 -25.67 -16.08
CA GLY A 298 -4.99 -27.06 -16.12
C GLY A 298 -6.34 -27.29 -15.47
N THR A 299 -6.80 -28.55 -15.49
CA THR A 299 -8.05 -28.94 -14.86
C THR A 299 -7.80 -29.57 -13.50
N LEU A 300 -8.82 -29.56 -12.61
CA LEU A 300 -8.72 -30.24 -11.32
C LEU A 300 -8.42 -31.74 -11.50
N ARG A 301 -8.88 -32.35 -12.61
CA ARG A 301 -8.64 -33.76 -12.94
C ARG A 301 -7.18 -34.08 -13.25
N ASP A 302 -6.41 -33.09 -13.67
CA ASP A 302 -4.99 -33.25 -13.98
C ASP A 302 -4.12 -33.22 -12.70
N LEU A 303 -4.70 -32.83 -11.55
CA LEU A 303 -3.97 -32.74 -10.29
C LEU A 303 -3.68 -34.14 -9.70
N PRO A 304 -2.45 -34.38 -9.23
CA PRO A 304 -2.09 -35.63 -8.58
C PRO A 304 -3.04 -36.00 -7.43
N GLY A 305 -3.55 -37.22 -7.47
CA GLY A 305 -4.42 -37.75 -6.41
C GLY A 305 -5.83 -37.18 -6.40
N TYR A 306 -6.25 -36.42 -7.41
CA TYR A 306 -7.63 -35.95 -7.57
C TYR A 306 -8.63 -37.11 -7.69
N ASN A 307 -9.77 -36.97 -7.01
CA ASN A 307 -11.00 -37.72 -7.26
C ASN A 307 -12.21 -36.94 -6.71
N SER A 308 -13.43 -37.37 -7.06
CA SER A 308 -14.65 -36.68 -6.65
C SER A 308 -14.86 -36.59 -5.13
N PHE A 309 -14.39 -37.56 -4.35
CA PHE A 309 -14.51 -37.51 -2.88
C PHE A 309 -13.60 -36.43 -2.30
N LYS A 310 -12.36 -36.35 -2.76
CA LYS A 310 -11.44 -35.28 -2.35
C LYS A 310 -11.91 -33.90 -2.78
N LEU A 311 -12.58 -33.78 -3.94
CA LEU A 311 -13.18 -32.51 -4.34
C LEU A 311 -14.28 -32.07 -3.36
N VAL A 312 -15.09 -33.00 -2.86
CA VAL A 312 -16.07 -32.70 -1.80
C VAL A 312 -15.36 -32.25 -0.53
N ASP A 313 -14.27 -32.90 -0.11
CA ASP A 313 -13.49 -32.48 1.06
C ASP A 313 -12.89 -31.07 0.89
N VAL A 314 -12.43 -30.73 -0.31
CA VAL A 314 -11.97 -29.37 -0.65
C VAL A 314 -13.11 -28.36 -0.50
N ILE A 315 -14.28 -28.63 -1.10
CA ILE A 315 -15.44 -27.73 -1.03
C ILE A 315 -15.85 -27.52 0.43
N ASN A 316 -16.03 -28.60 1.21
CA ASN A 316 -16.41 -28.52 2.61
C ASN A 316 -15.44 -27.67 3.42
N ARG A 317 -14.12 -27.83 3.20
CA ARG A 317 -13.11 -27.02 3.91
C ARG A 317 -13.15 -25.54 3.52
N VAL A 318 -13.42 -25.23 2.26
CA VAL A 318 -13.57 -23.84 1.79
C VAL A 318 -14.84 -23.23 2.38
N GLU A 319 -15.96 -23.95 2.35
CA GLU A 319 -17.23 -23.55 2.96
C GLU A 319 -17.08 -23.25 4.46
N ASP A 320 -16.45 -24.16 5.21
CA ASP A 320 -16.18 -23.98 6.64
C ASP A 320 -15.31 -22.75 6.92
N ARG A 321 -14.29 -22.51 6.08
CA ARG A 321 -13.34 -21.39 6.27
C ARG A 321 -13.95 -20.05 5.89
N LEU A 322 -14.79 -20.01 4.86
CA LEU A 322 -15.49 -18.80 4.41
C LEU A 322 -16.78 -18.55 5.19
N GLY A 323 -17.29 -19.53 5.95
CA GLY A 323 -18.54 -19.40 6.70
C GLY A 323 -19.78 -19.34 5.81
N MET A 324 -19.74 -19.99 4.64
CA MET A 324 -20.83 -20.00 3.66
C MET A 324 -21.10 -21.41 3.13
N GLN A 325 -22.25 -21.62 2.48
CA GLN A 325 -22.57 -22.84 1.74
C GLN A 325 -22.89 -22.49 0.28
N VAL A 326 -22.33 -23.27 -0.64
CA VAL A 326 -22.56 -23.13 -2.08
C VAL A 326 -23.92 -23.73 -2.42
N ASP A 327 -24.71 -23.02 -3.24
CA ASP A 327 -25.97 -23.57 -3.78
C ASP A 327 -25.67 -24.89 -4.53
N PRO A 328 -26.30 -26.02 -4.17
CA PRO A 328 -26.13 -27.28 -4.89
C PRO A 328 -26.37 -27.18 -6.40
N ARG A 329 -27.19 -26.23 -6.87
CA ARG A 329 -27.42 -25.98 -8.30
C ARG A 329 -26.21 -25.38 -9.01
N ALA A 330 -25.33 -24.71 -8.28
CA ALA A 330 -24.09 -24.16 -8.81
C ALA A 330 -22.99 -25.22 -8.98
N LEU A 331 -23.12 -26.40 -8.36
CA LEU A 331 -22.16 -27.52 -8.46
C LEU A 331 -22.25 -28.26 -9.81
N THR A 332 -22.03 -27.54 -10.89
CA THR A 332 -22.04 -28.06 -12.26
C THR A 332 -20.65 -28.54 -12.69
N ALA A 333 -20.59 -29.45 -13.68
CA ALA A 333 -19.32 -29.91 -14.24
C ALA A 333 -18.43 -28.76 -14.77
N GLN A 334 -19.04 -27.66 -15.23
CA GLN A 334 -18.33 -26.48 -15.70
C GLN A 334 -17.67 -25.71 -14.54
N ASN A 335 -18.37 -25.56 -13.42
CA ASN A 335 -17.83 -24.86 -12.25
C ASN A 335 -16.79 -25.69 -11.48
N LEU A 336 -16.84 -27.02 -11.62
CA LEU A 336 -15.91 -27.96 -11.00
C LEU A 336 -14.77 -28.40 -11.95
N ARG A 337 -14.52 -27.66 -13.03
CA ARG A 337 -13.54 -28.03 -14.05
C ARG A 337 -12.10 -27.71 -13.65
N ASP A 338 -11.87 -26.50 -13.17
CA ASP A 338 -10.54 -25.92 -12.93
C ASP A 338 -10.56 -25.04 -11.66
N PRO A 339 -9.39 -24.73 -11.06
CA PRO A 339 -9.33 -23.94 -9.83
C PRO A 339 -10.01 -22.57 -9.95
N ALA A 340 -9.89 -21.89 -11.09
CA ALA A 340 -10.51 -20.59 -11.30
C ALA A 340 -12.05 -20.69 -11.33
N SER A 341 -12.58 -21.72 -11.97
CA SER A 341 -14.01 -22.04 -11.99
C SER A 341 -14.54 -22.39 -10.60
N LEU A 342 -13.76 -23.11 -9.80
CA LEU A 342 -14.08 -23.43 -8.41
C LEU A 342 -14.13 -22.16 -7.54
N CYS A 343 -13.15 -21.25 -7.68
CA CYS A 343 -13.15 -19.98 -6.95
C CYS A 343 -14.42 -19.16 -7.21
N ARG A 344 -14.91 -19.12 -8.46
CA ARG A 344 -16.13 -18.35 -8.82
C ARG A 344 -17.38 -18.81 -8.07
N LEU A 345 -17.44 -20.03 -7.56
CA LEU A 345 -18.56 -20.51 -6.73
C LEU A 345 -18.69 -19.76 -5.41
N PHE A 346 -17.57 -19.23 -4.90
CA PHE A 346 -17.50 -18.61 -3.57
C PHE A 346 -17.44 -17.08 -3.63
N VAL A 347 -17.20 -16.49 -4.81
CA VAL A 347 -17.25 -15.02 -4.99
C VAL A 347 -18.67 -14.53 -5.25
N ALA A 348 -19.52 -15.35 -5.87
CA ALA A 348 -20.88 -14.97 -6.28
C ALA A 348 -21.95 -15.14 -5.17
N GLY A 349 -21.54 -15.14 -3.91
CA GLY A 349 -22.39 -15.41 -2.75
C GLY A 349 -23.28 -14.25 -2.30
N GLU A 350 -23.87 -13.47 -3.22
CA GLU A 350 -25.05 -12.64 -2.97
C GLU A 350 -25.91 -12.65 -4.25
N ALA A 351 -27.02 -13.39 -4.21
CA ALA A 351 -28.15 -13.25 -5.14
C ALA A 351 -29.45 -13.33 -4.35
#